data_AF-A0A496XHS3-F1
#
_entry.id   AF-A0A496XHS3-F1
#
_cell.length_a   1.000
_cell.length_b   1.000
_cell.length_c   1.000
_cell.angle_alpha   90.00
_cell.angle_beta   90.00
_cell.angle_gamma   90.00
#
_symmetry.space_group_name_H-M   'P 1'
#
loop_
_entity.id
_entity.type
_entity.pdbx_description
1 polymer ?
#
loop_
_entity_poly.entity_id
_entity_poly.type
_entity_poly.pdbx_seq_one_letter_code
_entity_poly.pdbx_strand_id
1 'polypeptide(L)'
;MDYRKIHEELTDNKKTFIEILTQAAGFNLDYWNNREKRPNETVGKFKSLIKFAPKNIKPKWNKRISLKGHYGKIGENTCFEFFFNIQLKRKKQRYKCKGYFFDKDYRRGVVIQTFRVETLIKIIK
;
A
#
# COMPACT_ATOMS: atom_id res chain seq x y z
N MET A 1 20.76 -6.85 -7.02
CA MET A 1 19.32 -6.83 -7.38
C MET A 1 19.16 -5.88 -8.56
N ASP A 2 18.70 -6.38 -9.71
CA ASP A 2 18.55 -5.57 -10.91
C ASP A 2 17.25 -4.78 -10.84
N TYR A 3 17.38 -3.49 -10.59
CA TYR A 3 16.21 -2.62 -10.41
C TYR A 3 15.50 -2.30 -11.73
N ARG A 4 16.11 -2.53 -12.91
CA ARG A 4 15.46 -2.24 -14.21
C ARG A 4 14.35 -3.23 -14.45
N LYS A 5 14.66 -4.51 -14.23
CA LYS A 5 13.70 -5.60 -14.28
C LYS A 5 12.55 -5.42 -13.29
N ILE A 6 12.84 -4.94 -12.07
CA ILE A 6 11.79 -4.63 -11.08
C ILE A 6 10.88 -3.51 -11.56
N HIS A 7 11.45 -2.45 -12.15
CA HIS A 7 10.66 -1.34 -12.68
C HIS A 7 9.72 -1.80 -13.80
N GLU A 8 10.21 -2.60 -14.74
CA GLU A 8 9.39 -3.21 -15.81
C GLU A 8 8.25 -4.04 -15.21
N GLU A 9 8.55 -4.87 -14.21
CA GLU A 9 7.53 -5.69 -13.55
C GLU A 9 6.47 -4.87 -12.82
N LEU A 10 6.82 -3.72 -12.24
CA LEU A 10 5.93 -2.82 -11.50
C LEU A 10 5.22 -1.78 -12.37
N THR A 11 5.55 -1.70 -13.66
CA THR A 11 4.89 -0.86 -14.65
C THR A 11 4.13 -1.66 -15.72
N ASP A 12 4.16 -2.98 -15.63
CA ASP A 12 3.38 -3.90 -16.47
C ASP A 12 1.88 -3.58 -16.43
N ASN A 13 1.34 -3.17 -17.58
CA ASN A 13 -0.05 -2.77 -17.76
C ASN A 13 -1.05 -3.94 -17.69
N LYS A 14 -0.56 -5.19 -17.72
CA LYS A 14 -1.40 -6.39 -17.57
C LYS A 14 -1.69 -6.73 -16.11
N LYS A 15 -0.89 -6.20 -15.17
CA LYS A 15 -1.06 -6.43 -13.74
C LYS A 15 -2.04 -5.43 -13.14
N THR A 16 -2.82 -5.92 -12.18
CA THR A 16 -3.68 -5.06 -11.38
C THR A 16 -2.87 -4.25 -10.37
N PHE A 17 -3.45 -3.14 -9.90
CA PHE A 17 -2.80 -2.31 -8.88
C PHE A 17 -2.41 -3.09 -7.62
N ILE A 18 -3.25 -4.03 -7.17
CA ILE A 18 -2.96 -4.85 -5.98
C ILE A 18 -1.80 -5.81 -6.22
N GLU A 19 -1.66 -6.37 -7.43
CA GLU A 19 -0.53 -7.22 -7.78
C GLU A 19 0.78 -6.41 -7.78
N ILE A 20 0.77 -5.23 -8.41
CA ILE A 20 1.91 -4.30 -8.41
C ILE A 20 2.28 -3.89 -6.98
N LEU A 21 1.30 -3.51 -6.15
CA LEU A 21 1.53 -3.11 -4.78
C LEU A 21 2.11 -4.25 -3.93
N THR A 22 1.59 -5.47 -4.10
CA THR A 22 2.07 -6.66 -3.38
C THR A 22 3.51 -6.98 -3.77
N GLN A 23 3.84 -6.92 -5.07
CA GLN A 23 5.20 -7.14 -5.57
C GLN A 23 6.16 -6.06 -5.06
N ALA A 24 5.79 -4.78 -5.17
CA ALA A 24 6.60 -3.66 -4.68
C ALA A 24 6.93 -3.80 -3.19
N ALA A 25 5.94 -4.16 -2.36
CA ALA A 25 6.12 -4.41 -0.94
C ALA A 25 6.96 -5.66 -0.63
N GLY A 26 7.03 -6.61 -1.57
CA GLY A 26 7.92 -7.76 -1.51
C GLY A 26 9.38 -7.38 -1.77
N PHE A 27 9.62 -6.50 -2.74
CA PHE A 27 10.95 -6.01 -3.08
C PHE A 27 11.52 -5.03 -2.07
N ASN A 28 10.81 -3.94 -1.79
CA ASN A 28 11.25 -2.93 -0.84
C ASN A 28 10.05 -2.18 -0.24
N LEU A 29 9.98 -2.17 1.10
CA LEU A 29 8.87 -1.63 1.85
C LEU A 29 9.39 -0.69 2.92
N ASP A 30 9.05 0.60 2.79
CA ASP A 30 9.24 1.58 3.86
C ASP A 30 7.90 1.80 4.56
N TYR A 31 7.86 1.42 5.83
CA TYR A 31 6.65 1.49 6.64
C TYR A 31 6.78 2.70 7.56
N TRP A 32 6.05 3.77 7.26
CA TRP A 32 6.32 5.09 7.81
C TRP A 32 5.77 5.24 9.25
N ASN A 33 6.52 4.67 10.20
CA ASN A 33 6.14 4.56 11.61
C ASN A 33 6.25 5.88 12.40
N ASN A 34 7.09 6.81 11.95
CA ASN A 34 7.37 8.08 12.63
C ASN A 34 6.48 9.23 12.12
N ARG A 35 5.15 9.04 12.12
CA ARG A 35 4.17 10.06 11.71
C ARG A 35 3.02 10.13 12.71
N GLU A 36 2.43 11.31 12.84
CA GLU A 36 1.24 11.56 13.68
C GLU A 36 0.08 10.58 13.39
N LYS A 37 -0.20 10.30 12.11
CA LYS A 37 -1.15 9.26 11.66
C LYS A 37 -0.41 8.01 11.15
N ARG A 38 0.44 7.44 12.00
CA ARG A 38 1.20 6.20 11.69
C ARG A 38 0.27 5.04 11.32
N PRO A 39 0.78 4.05 10.57
CA PRO A 39 0.09 2.76 10.46
C PRO A 39 -0.17 2.17 11.85
N ASN A 40 -1.40 1.74 12.11
CA ASN A 40 -1.76 1.11 13.38
C ASN A 40 -1.60 -0.43 13.33
N GLU A 41 -1.43 -0.96 12.13
CA GLU A 41 -1.28 -2.38 11.86
C GLU A 41 0.16 -2.68 11.44
N THR A 42 0.68 -3.84 11.84
CA THR A 42 2.09 -4.20 11.63
C THR A 42 2.42 -4.43 10.16
N VAL A 43 3.72 -4.32 9.82
CA VAL A 43 4.26 -4.68 8.50
C VAL A 43 3.85 -6.11 8.12
N GLY A 44 3.97 -7.06 9.05
CA GLY A 44 3.58 -8.46 8.82
C GLY A 44 2.10 -8.59 8.47
N LYS A 45 1.24 -7.85 9.17
CA LYS A 45 -0.20 -7.85 8.91
C LYS A 45 -0.56 -7.20 7.58
N PHE A 46 0.14 -6.12 7.19
CA PHE A 46 0.01 -5.56 5.85
C PHE A 46 0.36 -6.60 4.78
N LYS A 47 1.55 -7.20 4.85
CA LYS A 47 2.00 -8.22 3.88
C LYS A 47 1.05 -9.41 3.81
N SER A 48 0.51 -9.85 4.95
CA SER A 48 -0.42 -10.98 4.97
C SER A 48 -1.81 -10.64 4.44
N LEU A 49 -2.29 -9.40 4.60
CA LEU A 49 -3.66 -9.02 4.27
C LEU A 49 -3.80 -8.44 2.85
N ILE A 50 -2.77 -7.77 2.34
CA ILE A 50 -2.86 -7.12 1.03
C ILE A 50 -3.12 -8.11 -0.11
N LYS A 51 -2.60 -9.34 0.01
CA LYS A 51 -2.84 -10.44 -0.95
C LYS A 51 -4.30 -10.89 -1.04
N PHE A 52 -5.13 -10.54 -0.05
CA PHE A 52 -6.56 -10.84 -0.03
C PHE A 52 -7.41 -9.64 -0.48
N ALA A 53 -6.80 -8.50 -0.81
CA ALA A 53 -7.53 -7.37 -1.33
C ALA A 53 -8.06 -7.68 -2.75
N PRO A 54 -9.32 -7.29 -3.08
CA PRO A 54 -9.87 -7.49 -4.41
C PRO A 54 -8.99 -6.91 -5.52
N LYS A 55 -8.68 -7.70 -6.55
CA LYS A 55 -7.81 -7.30 -7.66
C LYS A 55 -8.38 -6.13 -8.48
N ASN A 56 -9.70 -5.95 -8.50
CA ASN A 56 -10.38 -4.87 -9.21
C ASN A 56 -10.38 -3.52 -8.49
N ILE A 57 -9.66 -3.38 -7.36
CA ILE A 57 -9.53 -2.10 -6.66
C ILE A 57 -8.90 -1.06 -7.58
N LYS A 58 -9.62 0.05 -7.75
CA LYS A 58 -9.10 1.28 -8.37
C LYS A 58 -8.72 2.25 -7.24
N PRO A 59 -7.43 2.50 -6.98
CA PRO A 59 -7.04 3.43 -5.94
C PRO A 59 -7.38 4.87 -6.35
N LYS A 60 -7.68 5.71 -5.36
CA LYS A 60 -7.74 7.16 -5.54
C LYS A 60 -6.32 7.70 -5.51
N TRP A 61 -5.91 8.39 -6.58
CA TRP A 61 -4.63 9.08 -6.64
C TRP A 61 -4.80 10.53 -6.22
N ASN A 62 -4.00 10.97 -5.25
CA ASN A 62 -4.02 12.35 -4.75
C ASN A 62 -2.62 12.94 -4.78
N LYS A 63 -2.49 14.26 -4.93
CA LYS A 63 -1.18 14.93 -4.78
C LYS A 63 -0.60 14.66 -3.39
N ARG A 64 0.68 14.27 -3.34
CA ARG A 64 1.41 14.04 -2.10
C ARG A 64 1.68 15.39 -1.42
N ILE A 65 1.16 15.55 -0.21
CA ILE A 65 1.27 16.80 0.57
C ILE A 65 2.58 16.85 1.37
N SER A 66 3.16 15.70 1.73
CA SER A 66 4.34 15.62 2.60
C SER A 66 5.53 15.00 1.87
N LEU A 67 6.66 15.72 1.90
CA LEU A 67 7.97 15.27 1.41
C LEU A 67 8.88 14.79 2.56
N LYS A 68 8.30 14.53 3.75
CA LYS A 68 9.03 13.96 4.90
C LYS A 68 9.20 12.43 4.71
N GLY A 69 9.98 11.79 5.59
CA GLY A 69 10.26 10.35 5.52
C GLY A 69 11.41 10.00 4.58
N HIS A 70 11.81 8.73 4.58
CA HIS A 70 13.03 8.27 3.89
C HIS A 70 12.98 8.54 2.38
N TYR A 71 11.83 8.27 1.74
CA TYR A 71 11.63 8.48 0.30
C TYR A 71 10.84 9.75 -0.02
N GLY A 72 10.77 10.70 0.91
CA GLY A 72 9.92 11.88 0.78
C GLY A 72 10.29 12.82 -0.36
N LYS A 73 11.60 12.99 -0.63
CA LYS A 73 12.10 13.85 -1.73
C LYS A 73 12.18 13.13 -3.07
N ILE A 74 12.41 11.81 -3.05
CA ILE A 74 12.72 11.00 -4.24
C ILE A 74 11.51 10.23 -4.78
N GLY A 75 10.56 9.86 -3.92
CA GLY A 75 9.37 9.08 -4.30
C GLY A 75 8.36 9.84 -5.17
N GLU A 76 7.32 9.12 -5.61
CA GLU A 76 6.26 9.66 -6.46
C GLU A 76 5.55 10.89 -5.84
N ASN A 77 5.22 11.86 -6.70
CA ASN A 77 4.48 13.07 -6.30
C ASN A 77 3.00 12.81 -5.97
N THR A 78 2.50 11.61 -6.22
CA THR A 78 1.12 11.21 -5.97
C THR A 78 1.11 10.08 -4.95
N CYS A 79 0.06 10.07 -4.13
CA CYS A 79 -0.23 8.98 -3.20
C CYS A 79 -1.47 8.24 -3.67
N PHE A 80 -1.40 6.92 -3.63
CA PHE A 80 -2.58 6.07 -3.72
C PHE A 80 -3.29 6.04 -2.36
N GLU A 81 -4.62 5.96 -2.40
CA GLU A 81 -5.46 5.72 -1.25
C GLU A 81 -6.61 4.80 -1.66
N PHE A 82 -6.84 3.73 -0.89
CA PHE A 82 -7.94 2.81 -1.15
C PHE A 82 -8.43 2.15 0.13
N PHE A 83 -9.60 1.54 0.01
CA PHE A 83 -10.24 0.78 1.06
C PHE A 83 -10.53 -0.64 0.57
N PHE A 84 -10.45 -1.60 1.47
CA PHE A 84 -10.88 -2.96 1.18
C PHE A 84 -11.43 -3.62 2.43
N ASN A 85 -12.33 -4.58 2.23
CA ASN A 85 -12.93 -5.35 3.31
C ASN A 85 -12.29 -6.73 3.35
N ILE A 86 -11.94 -7.19 4.54
CA ILE A 86 -11.60 -8.59 4.78
C ILE A 86 -12.60 -9.17 5.77
N GLN A 87 -13.04 -10.39 5.49
CA GLN A 87 -13.78 -11.20 6.44
C GLN A 87 -12.82 -12.15 7.15
N LEU A 88 -12.61 -11.92 8.45
CA LEU A 88 -11.84 -12.81 9.31
C LEU A 88 -12.80 -13.47 10.30
N LYS A 89 -13.05 -14.76 10.14
CA LYS A 89 -14.02 -15.53 10.95
C LYS A 89 -15.40 -14.82 10.95
N ARG A 90 -15.90 -14.43 12.13
CA ARG A 90 -17.19 -13.72 12.33
C ARG A 90 -17.08 -12.19 12.33
N LYS A 91 -15.95 -11.63 11.89
CA LYS A 91 -15.71 -10.19 11.87
C LYS A 91 -15.42 -9.73 10.45
N LYS A 92 -16.13 -8.70 10.00
CA LYS A 92 -15.80 -7.99 8.76
C LYS A 92 -15.03 -6.71 9.14
N GLN A 93 -13.85 -6.54 8.58
CA GLN A 93 -12.98 -5.41 8.88
C GLN A 93 -12.76 -4.60 7.62
N ARG A 94 -12.96 -3.29 7.70
CA ARG A 94 -12.61 -2.36 6.63
C ARG A 94 -11.23 -1.79 6.90
N TYR A 95 -10.31 -2.03 5.97
CA TYR A 95 -8.96 -1.50 6.00
C TYR A 95 -8.86 -0.27 5.10
N LYS A 96 -8.14 0.74 5.59
CA LYS A 96 -7.65 1.87 4.79
C LYS A 96 -6.17 1.67 4.54
N CYS A 97 -5.76 1.81 3.28
CA CYS A 97 -4.36 1.82 2.87
C CYS A 97 -4.03 3.10 2.11
N LYS A 98 -2.90 3.71 2.44
CA LYS A 98 -2.35 4.90 1.77
C LYS A 98 -0.85 4.79 1.66
N GLY A 99 -0.31 5.13 0.50
CA GLY A 99 1.12 5.06 0.24
C GLY A 99 1.51 5.73 -1.07
N TYR A 100 2.77 5.58 -1.45
CA TYR A 100 3.31 6.03 -2.72
C TYR A 100 4.47 5.11 -3.14
N PHE A 101 4.68 4.94 -4.44
CA PHE A 101 5.81 4.15 -4.92
C PHE A 101 7.12 4.93 -4.79
N PHE A 102 8.21 4.20 -4.60
CA PHE A 102 9.55 4.78 -4.62
C PHE A 102 9.87 5.28 -6.03
N ASP A 103 10.64 6.37 -6.09
CA ASP A 103 11.23 7.00 -7.26
C ASP A 103 10.30 7.21 -8.46
N LYS A 104 10.11 8.47 -8.84
CA LYS A 104 9.15 8.89 -9.89
C LYS A 104 9.24 8.10 -11.20
N ASP A 105 10.47 7.74 -11.58
CA ASP A 105 10.77 7.08 -12.85
C ASP A 105 11.33 5.67 -12.64
N TYR A 106 11.34 5.18 -11.39
CA TYR A 106 12.03 3.94 -11.06
C TYR A 106 11.42 3.20 -9.87
N ARG A 107 10.16 2.79 -10.06
CA ARG A 107 9.43 1.95 -9.09
C ARG A 107 10.26 0.72 -8.71
N ARG A 108 10.70 0.70 -7.46
CA ARG A 108 11.47 -0.41 -6.86
C ARG A 108 10.96 -0.84 -5.49
N GLY A 109 9.89 -0.20 -5.02
CA GLY A 109 9.35 -0.38 -3.69
C GLY A 109 8.19 0.55 -3.43
N VAL A 110 7.68 0.50 -2.20
CA VAL A 110 6.51 1.28 -1.78
C VAL A 110 6.67 1.81 -0.37
N VAL A 111 6.28 3.08 -0.17
CA VAL A 111 6.10 3.66 1.16
C VAL A 111 4.65 3.45 1.56
N ILE A 112 4.42 2.82 2.70
CA ILE A 112 3.10 2.76 3.32
C ILE A 112 3.02 3.83 4.41
N GLN A 113 2.21 4.85 4.13
CA GLN A 113 1.95 5.97 5.04
C GLN A 113 0.88 5.64 6.07
N THR A 114 -0.11 4.83 5.68
CA THR A 114 -1.22 4.46 6.55
C THR A 114 -1.68 3.06 6.17
N PHE A 115 -1.77 2.19 7.16
CA PHE A 115 -2.50 0.93 7.09
C PHE A 115 -3.20 0.73 8.43
N ARG A 116 -4.54 0.80 8.43
CA ARG A 116 -5.35 0.76 9.65
C ARG A 116 -6.73 0.18 9.39
N VAL A 117 -7.32 -0.39 10.44
CA VAL A 117 -8.74 -0.73 10.48
C VAL A 117 -9.53 0.56 10.72
N GLU A 118 -10.48 0.89 9.86
CA GLU A 118 -11.41 2.01 10.09
C GLU A 118 -12.72 1.58 10.73
N THR A 119 -13.17 0.35 10.47
CA THR A 119 -14.44 -0.13 11.04
C THR A 119 -14.36 -1.63 11.31
N LEU A 120 -14.76 -2.01 12.52
CA LEU A 120 -15.07 -3.38 12.90
C LEU A 120 -16.57 -3.57 12.73
N ILE A 121 -17.00 -4.29 11.70
CA ILE A 121 -18.40 -4.69 11.56
C ILE A 121 -18.52 -6.06 12.23
N LYS A 122 -19.14 -6.11 13.42
CA LYS A 122 -19.59 -7.37 14.02
C LYS A 122 -20.65 -7.96 13.11
N ILE A 123 -20.43 -9.18 12.63
CA ILE A 123 -21.51 -9.95 11.99
C ILE A 123 -22.33 -10.53 13.14
N ILE A 124 -23.50 -9.95 13.40
CA ILE A 124 -24.49 -10.55 14.29
C ILE A 124 -25.06 -11.75 13.51
N LYS A 125 -24.95 -12.94 14.12
CA LYS A 125 -25.55 -14.17 13.61
C LYS A 125 -26.99 -14.23 14.06
#